data_AF-A0A7J6QR03-F1
#
_entry.id   AF-A0A7J6QR03-F1
#
_cell.length_a   1.000
_cell.length_b   1.000
_cell.length_c   1.000
_cell.angle_alpha   90.00
_cell.angle_beta   90.00
_cell.angle_gamma   90.00
#
_symmetry.space_group_name_H-M   'P 1'
#
loop_
_entity.id
_entity.type
_entity.pdbx_description
1 polymer ?
#
loop_
_entity_poly.entity_id
_entity_poly.type
_entity_poly.pdbx_seq_one_letter_code
_entity_poly.pdbx_strand_id
1 'polypeptide(L)'
;IMGLAAVEAYSAFDNIAMRSAPLTSQITSPSADPVLAVDGDFDTYWYTVTPASSNPTYTLDLGSCVDISKVTLWFGSQAYTATELTIQGSPDCADYSDPGET
;
A
#
# COMPACT_ATOMS: atom_id res chain seq x y z
N ILE A 1 5.09 -33.96 21.58
CA ILE A 1 4.52 -32.61 21.36
C ILE A 1 5.45 -31.91 20.37
N MET A 2 5.15 -31.98 19.08
CA MET A 2 5.82 -31.13 18.08
C MET A 2 4.78 -30.10 17.68
N GLY A 3 5.01 -28.86 18.12
CA GLY A 3 4.20 -27.73 17.71
C GLY A 3 4.33 -27.56 16.21
N LEU A 4 3.24 -27.83 15.50
CA LEU A 4 2.98 -27.16 14.24
C LEU A 4 2.86 -25.67 14.60
N ALA A 5 3.97 -24.94 14.53
CA ALA A 5 3.87 -23.52 14.29
C ALA A 5 3.12 -23.43 12.96
N ALA A 6 1.89 -22.92 13.01
CA ALA A 6 1.17 -22.59 11.81
C ALA A 6 2.04 -21.61 11.03
N VAL A 7 2.79 -22.14 10.05
CA VAL A 7 3.15 -21.37 8.88
C VAL A 7 1.81 -21.12 8.22
N GLU A 8 1.12 -20.07 8.66
CA GLU A 8 0.14 -19.42 7.82
C GLU A 8 0.95 -18.73 6.72
N ALA A 9 1.48 -19.55 5.81
CA ALA A 9 1.77 -19.08 4.48
C ALA A 9 0.42 -18.58 3.96
N TYR A 10 0.23 -17.27 3.94
CA TYR A 10 -0.76 -16.63 3.11
C TYR A 10 -0.38 -16.81 1.63
N SER A 11 -0.13 -18.04 1.19
CA SER A 11 -0.11 -18.38 -0.23
C SER A 11 -1.56 -18.53 -0.67
N ALA A 12 -2.26 -17.40 -0.78
CA ALA A 12 -3.54 -17.37 -1.47
C ALA A 12 -3.45 -16.52 -2.74
N PHE A 13 -2.64 -15.45 -2.77
CA PHE A 13 -2.43 -14.61 -3.95
C PHE A 13 -1.04 -13.96 -3.89
N ASP A 14 -0.35 -13.84 -5.02
CA ASP A 14 0.91 -13.08 -5.12
C ASP A 14 0.63 -11.61 -4.76
N ASN A 15 1.39 -11.03 -3.82
CA ASN A 15 1.24 -9.61 -3.49
C ASN A 15 1.97 -8.79 -4.55
N ILE A 16 1.25 -8.45 -5.62
CA ILE A 16 1.77 -7.67 -6.74
C ILE A 16 2.33 -6.30 -6.31
N ALA A 17 1.92 -5.75 -5.16
CA ALA A 17 2.45 -4.51 -4.64
C ALA A 17 3.92 -4.63 -4.20
N MET A 18 4.37 -5.79 -3.73
CA MET A 18 5.78 -5.98 -3.33
C MET A 18 6.75 -5.99 -4.51
N ARG A 19 6.22 -6.14 -5.74
CA ARG A 19 6.99 -6.09 -6.99
C ARG A 19 6.79 -4.77 -7.74
N SER A 20 5.95 -3.89 -7.19
CA SER A 20 5.62 -2.60 -7.77
C SER A 20 6.65 -1.54 -7.42
N ALA A 21 6.66 -0.44 -8.16
CA ALA A 21 7.46 0.73 -7.85
C ALA A 21 6.53 1.85 -7.34
N PRO A 22 6.81 2.48 -6.18
CA PRO A 22 6.11 3.69 -5.80
C PRO A 22 6.34 4.80 -6.85
N LEU A 23 5.27 5.29 -7.48
CA LEU A 23 5.35 6.34 -8.52
C LEU A 23 5.48 7.73 -7.91
N THR A 24 4.71 7.97 -6.86
CA THR A 24 4.61 9.28 -6.23
C THR A 24 4.19 9.10 -4.79
N SER A 25 4.93 9.74 -3.90
CA SER A 25 4.45 10.13 -2.59
C SER A 25 4.73 11.61 -2.41
N GLN A 26 3.96 12.26 -1.56
CA GLN A 26 4.23 13.65 -1.21
C GLN A 26 5.44 13.79 -0.25
N ILE A 27 6.06 12.67 0.17
CA ILE A 27 7.03 12.65 1.28
C ILE A 27 8.15 11.65 1.00
N THR A 28 9.38 12.16 0.99
CA THR A 28 10.63 11.41 0.80
C THR A 28 11.59 11.72 1.96
N SER A 29 11.34 11.11 3.12
CA SER A 29 12.34 11.01 4.19
C SER A 29 12.85 9.58 4.23
N PRO A 30 14.14 9.31 4.52
CA PRO A 30 14.63 7.94 4.67
C PRO A 30 13.84 7.11 5.70
N SER A 31 13.30 7.78 6.73
CA SER A 31 12.49 7.14 7.76
C SER A 31 11.03 6.91 7.37
N ALA A 32 10.60 7.43 6.22
CA ALA A 32 9.21 7.41 5.72
C ALA A 32 9.22 7.22 4.19
N ASP A 33 10.15 6.42 3.68
CA ASP A 33 10.28 6.17 2.25
C ASP A 33 9.04 5.40 1.76
N PRO A 34 8.45 5.76 0.61
CA PRO A 34 7.30 5.04 0.05
C PRO A 34 7.51 3.53 -0.14
N VAL A 35 8.75 3.08 -0.33
CA VAL A 35 9.06 1.65 -0.46
C VAL A 35 8.71 0.87 0.81
N LEU A 36 8.71 1.54 1.97
CA LEU A 36 8.41 0.92 3.28
C LEU A 36 6.94 0.50 3.43
N ALA A 37 6.04 0.90 2.53
CA ALA A 37 4.65 0.42 2.56
C ALA A 37 4.46 -0.93 1.82
N VAL A 38 5.48 -1.37 1.06
CA VAL A 38 5.40 -2.56 0.20
C VAL A 38 6.63 -3.48 0.34
N ASP A 39 7.47 -3.26 1.35
CA ASP A 39 8.69 -4.06 1.59
C ASP A 39 8.41 -5.41 2.28
N GLY A 40 7.19 -5.61 2.79
CA GLY A 40 6.76 -6.83 3.47
C GLY A 40 7.16 -6.92 4.94
N ASP A 41 7.74 -5.87 5.50
CA ASP A 41 8.02 -5.75 6.92
C ASP A 41 6.91 -4.90 7.58
N PHE A 42 6.28 -5.45 8.61
CA PHE A 42 5.17 -4.77 9.32
C PHE A 42 5.68 -3.80 10.40
N ASP A 43 6.98 -3.82 10.72
CA ASP A 43 7.59 -2.87 11.65
C ASP A 43 8.08 -1.59 10.94
N THR A 44 8.17 -1.61 9.61
CA THR A 44 8.41 -0.44 8.75
C THR A 44 7.10 0.03 8.12
N TYR A 45 7.00 1.34 7.86
CA TYR A 45 5.80 1.92 7.25
C TYR A 45 6.11 3.26 6.61
N TRP A 46 5.37 3.58 5.54
CA TRP A 46 5.27 4.94 5.03
C TRP A 46 4.35 5.77 5.92
N TYR A 47 4.70 7.03 6.16
CA TYR A 47 3.87 7.97 6.91
C TYR A 47 4.16 9.41 6.52
N THR A 48 3.28 10.32 6.95
CA THR A 48 3.49 11.74 6.74
C THR A 48 4.31 12.38 7.87
N VAL A 49 5.44 13.00 7.54
CA VAL A 49 6.34 13.67 8.50
C VAL A 49 5.88 15.08 8.90
N THR A 50 4.90 15.63 8.20
CA THR A 50 4.36 16.98 8.43
C THR A 50 2.84 16.89 8.53
N PRO A 51 2.17 17.67 9.40
CA PRO A 51 0.70 17.83 9.38
C PRO A 51 0.16 18.51 8.10
N ALA A 52 0.97 18.59 7.03
CA ALA A 52 0.79 19.49 5.89
C ALA A 52 0.01 18.90 4.71
N SER A 53 -0.55 17.69 4.83
CA SER A 53 -1.43 17.17 3.80
C SER A 53 -2.69 16.63 4.50
N SER A 54 -3.78 17.37 4.38
CA SER A 54 -5.11 16.93 4.79
C SER A 54 -5.61 15.73 3.98
N ASN A 55 -4.92 15.36 2.90
CA ASN A 55 -5.29 14.24 2.05
C ASN A 55 -4.07 13.64 1.33
N PRO A 56 -3.23 12.85 2.04
CA PRO A 56 -2.00 12.34 1.47
C PRO A 56 -2.30 11.24 0.45
N THR A 57 -1.59 11.28 -0.68
CA THR A 57 -1.70 10.24 -1.70
C THR A 57 -0.48 9.34 -1.70
N TYR A 58 -0.72 8.05 -1.97
CA TYR A 58 0.28 7.03 -2.18
C TYR A 58 -0.09 6.26 -3.44
N THR A 59 0.79 6.25 -4.43
CA THR A 59 0.52 5.67 -5.75
C THR A 59 1.59 4.65 -6.11
N LEU A 60 1.16 3.46 -6.56
CA LEU A 60 2.02 2.37 -7.03
C LEU A 60 1.87 2.19 -8.54
N ASP A 61 3.00 2.01 -9.24
CA ASP A 61 3.03 1.43 -10.59
C ASP A 61 3.22 -0.08 -10.49
N LEU A 62 2.20 -0.82 -10.94
CA LEU A 62 2.21 -2.28 -10.99
C LEU A 62 3.00 -2.83 -12.18
N GLY A 63 3.47 -1.98 -13.09
CA GLY A 63 4.27 -2.29 -14.27
C GLY A 63 3.48 -2.82 -15.47
N SER A 64 2.20 -3.16 -15.27
CA SER A 64 1.25 -3.56 -16.31
C SER A 64 -0.18 -3.49 -15.78
N CYS A 65 -1.18 -3.41 -16.69
CA CYS A 65 -2.58 -3.54 -16.30
C CYS A 65 -2.86 -4.97 -15.83
N VAL A 66 -3.32 -5.10 -14.59
CA VAL A 66 -3.62 -6.39 -13.94
C VAL A 66 -4.96 -6.31 -13.22
N ASP A 67 -5.64 -7.46 -13.16
CA ASP A 67 -6.89 -7.57 -12.39
C ASP A 67 -6.57 -7.65 -10.89
N ILE A 68 -7.17 -6.75 -10.11
CA ILE A 68 -7.01 -6.69 -8.65
C ILE A 68 -8.30 -7.17 -7.99
N SER A 69 -8.25 -8.31 -7.32
CA SER A 69 -9.41 -8.87 -6.61
C SER A 69 -9.49 -8.43 -5.15
N LYS A 70 -8.39 -7.93 -4.57
CA LYS A 70 -8.31 -7.53 -3.16
C LYS A 70 -7.19 -6.51 -2.94
N VAL A 71 -7.49 -5.50 -2.14
CA VAL A 71 -6.51 -4.58 -1.53
C VAL A 71 -6.54 -4.80 -0.02
N THR A 72 -5.38 -4.83 0.62
CA THR A 72 -5.27 -4.91 2.08
C THR A 72 -4.35 -3.80 2.55
N LEU A 73 -4.83 -3.01 3.50
CA LEU A 73 -4.07 -1.94 4.12
C LEU A 73 -3.79 -2.32 5.56
N TRP A 74 -2.55 -2.13 5.97
CA TRP A 74 -2.14 -2.25 7.35
C TRP A 74 -1.85 -0.87 7.90
N PHE A 75 -2.54 -0.53 8.98
CA PHE A 75 -2.32 0.71 9.72
C PHE A 75 -1.64 0.35 11.03
N GLY A 76 -0.41 0.85 11.21
CA GLY A 76 0.33 0.68 12.45
C GLY A 76 -0.43 1.29 13.64
N SER A 77 -0.05 0.87 14.85
CA SER A 77 -0.70 1.30 16.09
C SER A 77 -0.77 2.82 16.28
N GLN A 78 0.08 3.58 15.57
CA GLN A 78 0.19 5.03 15.63
C GLN A 78 -0.58 5.78 14.52
N ALA A 79 -1.29 5.07 13.64
CA ALA A 79 -2.05 5.64 12.52
C ALA A 79 -3.41 6.23 12.95
N TYR A 80 -3.42 7.02 14.04
CA TYR A 80 -4.65 7.50 14.69
C TYR A 80 -5.46 8.51 13.86
N THR A 81 -4.87 9.07 12.80
CA THR A 81 -5.47 10.17 12.02
C THR A 81 -6.00 9.74 10.66
N ALA A 82 -5.81 8.48 10.25
CA ALA A 82 -6.36 7.95 9.01
C ALA A 82 -7.80 7.47 9.25
N THR A 83 -8.77 8.38 9.08
CA THR A 83 -10.19 8.09 9.29
C THR A 83 -10.96 7.87 7.99
N GLU A 84 -10.42 8.35 6.88
CA GLU A 84 -11.02 8.29 5.55
C GLU A 84 -9.98 7.84 4.54
N LEU A 85 -10.43 7.07 3.54
CA LEU A 85 -9.61 6.43 2.53
C LEU A 85 -10.40 6.39 1.22
N THR A 86 -9.71 6.68 0.13
CA THR A 86 -10.17 6.38 -1.23
C THR A 86 -9.17 5.46 -1.88
N ILE A 87 -9.64 4.36 -2.47
CA ILE A 87 -8.83 3.46 -3.31
C ILE A 87 -9.30 3.69 -4.74
N GLN A 88 -8.36 3.95 -5.65
CA GLN A 88 -8.64 4.14 -7.07
C GLN A 88 -7.66 3.32 -7.91
N GLY A 89 -8.11 2.93 -9.10
CA GLY A 89 -7.29 2.27 -10.11
C GLY A 89 -7.13 3.17 -11.34
N SER A 90 -6.07 2.91 -12.11
CA SER A 90 -5.83 3.60 -13.39
C SER A 90 -5.09 2.67 -14.35
N PRO A 91 -5.52 2.56 -15.63
CA PRO A 91 -4.76 1.85 -16.65
C PRO A 91 -3.62 2.69 -17.26
N ASP A 92 -3.56 4.00 -17.00
CA ASP A 92 -2.64 4.94 -17.66
C ASP A 92 -1.82 5.82 -16.70
N CYS A 93 -2.01 5.65 -15.38
CA CYS A 93 -1.38 6.44 -14.32
C CYS A 93 -1.68 7.94 -14.38
N ALA A 94 -2.68 8.37 -15.15
CA ALA A 94 -3.08 9.77 -15.29
C ALA A 94 -4.54 9.97 -14.85
N ASP A 95 -5.43 9.08 -15.29
CA ASP A 95 -6.85 9.12 -14.98
C ASP A 95 -7.21 8.02 -13.98
N TYR A 96 -7.69 8.40 -12.80
CA TYR A 96 -8.02 7.49 -11.70
C TYR A 96 -9.53 7.42 -11.47
N SER A 97 -10.06 6.20 -11.30
CA SER A 97 -11.47 5.96 -11.00
C SER A 97 -11.65 4.96 -9.86
N ASP A 98 -12.85 4.99 -9.26
CA ASP A 98 -13.22 4.08 -8.19
C ASP A 98 -13.37 2.63 -8.74
N PRO A 99 -12.98 1.60 -7.97
CA PRO A 99 -13.10 0.22 -8.41
C PRO A 99 -14.53 -0.17 -8.77
N GLY A 100 -14.72 -0.75 -9.96
CA GLY A 100 -16.02 -1.24 -10.44
C GLY A 100 -16.86 -0.22 -11.20
N GLU A 101 -16.42 1.04 -11.29
CA GLU A 101 -17.01 2.06 -12.16
C GLU A 101 -16.34 1.98 -13.54
N THR A 102 -16.87 1.10 -14.41
CA THR A 102 -16.52 1.01 -15.84
C THR A 102 -17.77 1.06 -16.70
#